data_AF-A0A5P2BME3-F1
#
_entry.id   AF-A0A5P2BME3-F1
#
_cell.length_a   1.000
_cell.length_b   1.000
_cell.length_c   1.000
_cell.angle_alpha   90.00
_cell.angle_beta   90.00
_cell.angle_gamma   90.00
#
_symmetry.space_group_name_H-M   'P 1'
#
loop_
_entity.id
_entity.type
_entity.pdbx_description
1 polymer ?
#
loop_
_entity_poly.entity_id
_entity_poly.type
_entity_poly.pdbx_seq_one_letter_code
_entity_poly.pdbx_strand_id
1 'polypeptide(L)'
;MKLAEALAERAEATRRVEQLRSRVVGSARYQEGETPPEDAAQLLADAGEVLDELESLIRRINRTNAAADLGEHGTLTDALARRDVLRLRHSLVTAAADAAAGTGERGYGRQLRSELVMLSALPVAELRGQADALAREIREIDVRIQRANWEVDLLD
;
A
#
# COMPACT_ATOMS: atom_id res chain seq x y z
N MET A 1 11.15 2.06 20.87
CA MET A 1 10.26 2.48 19.78
C MET A 1 9.50 1.26 19.32
N LYS A 2 8.17 1.34 19.25
CA LYS A 2 7.34 0.28 18.67
C LYS A 2 7.44 0.28 17.15
N LEU A 3 7.22 -0.88 16.53
CA LEU A 3 7.25 -1.00 15.08
C LEU A 3 6.26 -0.04 14.40
N ALA A 4 5.08 0.18 14.99
CA ALA A 4 4.10 1.16 14.52
C ALA A 4 4.64 2.60 14.49
N GLU A 5 5.37 3.00 15.51
CA GLU A 5 6.02 4.32 15.59
C GLU A 5 7.08 4.45 14.49
N ALA A 6 7.91 3.41 14.31
CA ALA A 6 8.92 3.37 13.26
C ALA A 6 8.31 3.47 11.85
N LEU A 7 7.18 2.80 11.61
CA LEU A 7 6.44 2.89 10.35
C LEU A 7 5.91 4.31 10.10
N ALA A 8 5.44 5.00 11.15
CA ALA A 8 5.00 6.39 11.08
C ALA A 8 6.16 7.34 10.79
N GLU A 9 7.29 7.18 11.48
CA GLU A 9 8.51 7.95 11.25
C GLU A 9 9.06 7.73 9.83
N ARG A 10 9.08 6.48 9.35
CA ARG A 10 9.46 6.19 7.96
C ARG A 10 8.58 6.95 6.96
N ALA A 11 7.27 6.98 7.20
CA ALA A 11 6.33 7.69 6.33
C ALA A 11 6.54 9.21 6.38
N GLU A 12 6.86 9.77 7.56
CA GLU A 12 7.16 11.18 7.73
C GLU A 12 8.50 11.57 7.09
N ALA A 13 9.56 10.80 7.31
CA ALA A 13 10.86 11.00 6.68
C ALA A 13 10.74 10.97 5.15
N THR A 14 9.97 10.03 4.59
CA THR A 14 9.68 9.98 3.14
C THR A 14 9.00 11.28 2.65
N ARG A 15 7.99 11.77 3.38
CA ARG A 15 7.32 13.04 3.04
C ARG A 15 8.26 14.24 3.12
N ARG A 16 9.10 14.29 4.17
CA ARG A 16 10.08 15.36 4.37
C ARG A 16 11.13 15.39 3.26
N VAL A 17 11.61 14.22 2.81
CA VAL A 17 12.49 14.11 1.64
C VAL A 17 11.83 14.69 0.39
N GLU A 18 10.57 14.37 0.13
CA GLU A 18 9.85 14.93 -1.04
C GLU A 18 9.67 16.45 -0.96
N GLN A 19 9.40 16.98 0.22
CA GLN A 19 9.32 18.43 0.45
C GLN A 19 10.67 19.13 0.24
N LEU A 20 11.75 18.58 0.80
CA LEU A 20 13.11 19.09 0.62
C LEU A 20 13.52 19.01 -0.85
N ARG A 21 13.23 17.90 -1.54
CA ARG A 21 13.46 17.75 -2.98
C ARG A 21 12.80 18.87 -3.77
N SER A 22 11.54 19.17 -3.48
CA SER A 22 10.82 20.27 -4.15
C SER A 22 11.49 21.62 -3.91
N ARG A 23 11.93 21.91 -2.68
CA ARG A 23 12.59 23.18 -2.31
C ARG A 23 13.98 23.31 -2.93
N VAL A 24 14.77 22.23 -2.95
CA VAL A 24 16.07 22.17 -3.63
C VAL A 24 15.89 22.48 -5.11
N VAL A 25 14.95 21.83 -5.80
CA VAL A 25 14.68 22.06 -7.23
C VAL A 25 14.27 23.51 -7.48
N GLY A 26 13.42 24.08 -6.61
CA GLY A 26 12.97 25.47 -6.72
C GLY A 26 14.06 26.51 -6.46
N SER A 27 15.10 26.16 -5.70
CA SER A 27 16.17 27.09 -5.29
C SER A 27 17.50 26.84 -6.02
N ALA A 28 17.57 25.80 -6.86
CA ALA A 28 18.81 25.38 -7.54
C ALA A 28 19.33 26.39 -8.58
N ARG A 29 18.48 27.31 -9.05
CA ARG A 29 18.83 28.35 -10.02
C ARG A 29 18.05 29.62 -9.71
N TYR A 30 18.67 30.77 -9.95
CA TYR A 30 18.09 32.09 -9.79
C TYR A 30 18.65 33.05 -10.85
N GLN A 31 18.00 34.18 -11.09
CA GLN A 31 18.45 35.14 -12.12
C GLN A 31 19.64 35.96 -11.61
N GLU A 32 20.43 36.50 -12.54
CA GLU A 32 21.52 37.41 -12.20
C GLU A 32 20.97 38.65 -11.48
N GLY A 33 21.58 38.99 -10.33
CA GLY A 33 21.13 40.10 -9.49
C GLY A 33 20.03 39.75 -8.49
N GLU A 34 19.47 38.55 -8.53
CA GLU A 34 18.56 38.03 -7.51
C GLU A 34 19.32 37.25 -6.41
N THR A 35 18.68 37.08 -5.26
CA THR A 35 19.12 36.12 -4.23
C THR A 35 18.18 34.92 -4.30
N PRO A 36 18.69 33.68 -4.29
CA PRO A 36 17.82 32.52 -4.26
C PRO A 36 16.93 32.57 -3.00
N PRO A 37 15.69 32.06 -3.09
CA PRO A 37 14.73 32.14 -1.99
C PRO A 37 15.18 31.35 -0.75
N GLU A 38 16.00 30.32 -0.96
CA GLU A 38 16.56 29.45 0.08
C GLU A 38 17.97 29.01 -0.31
N ASP A 39 18.77 28.60 0.67
CA ASP A 39 20.10 28.01 0.42
C ASP A 39 19.95 26.56 -0.08
N ALA A 40 20.10 26.37 -1.39
CA ALA A 40 19.99 25.05 -2.01
C ALA A 40 21.04 24.04 -1.53
N ALA A 41 22.22 24.50 -1.11
CA ALA A 41 23.28 23.61 -0.59
C ALA A 41 22.91 23.11 0.81
N GLN A 42 22.40 24.00 1.68
CA GLN A 42 21.91 23.60 3.00
C GLN A 42 20.71 22.67 2.88
N LEU A 43 19.74 22.98 2.02
CA LEU A 43 18.58 22.11 1.78
C LEU A 43 18.98 20.70 1.30
N LEU A 44 20.03 20.61 0.47
CA LEU A 44 20.54 19.34 -0.01
C LEU A 44 21.25 18.56 1.11
N ALA A 45 21.99 19.24 1.98
CA ALA A 45 22.60 18.63 3.17
C ALA A 45 21.53 18.10 4.13
N ASP A 46 20.51 18.90 4.44
CA ASP A 46 19.37 18.50 5.27
C ASP A 46 18.64 17.28 4.68
N ALA A 47 18.50 17.23 3.35
CA ALA A 47 17.89 16.07 2.67
C ALA A 47 18.75 14.81 2.84
N GLY A 48 20.08 14.94 2.83
CA GLY A 48 21.02 13.86 3.09
C GLY A 48 20.84 13.27 4.49
N GLU A 49 20.76 14.10 5.53
CA GLU A 49 20.54 13.65 6.91
C GLU A 49 19.23 12.86 7.06
N VAL A 50 18.14 13.35 6.47
CA VAL A 50 16.84 12.67 6.50
C VAL A 50 16.87 11.35 5.72
N LEU A 51 17.63 11.28 4.62
CA LEU A 51 17.81 10.05 3.85
C LEU A 51 18.57 8.98 4.65
N ASP A 52 19.61 9.37 5.40
CA ASP A 52 20.36 8.46 6.28
C ASP A 52 19.47 7.90 7.42
N GLU A 53 18.64 8.77 8.02
CA GLU A 53 17.61 8.36 8.99
C GLU A 53 16.60 7.38 8.38
N LEU A 54 16.11 7.69 7.17
CA LEU A 54 15.18 6.85 6.43
C LEU A 54 15.77 5.47 6.12
N GLU A 55 17.04 5.39 5.70
CA GLU A 55 17.72 4.12 5.46
C GLU A 55 17.82 3.29 6.74
N SER A 56 18.20 3.93 7.85
CA SER A 56 18.27 3.28 9.17
C SER A 56 16.91 2.68 9.56
N LEU A 57 15.83 3.46 9.46
CA LEU A 57 14.46 3.01 9.74
C LEU A 57 14.06 1.84 8.85
N ILE A 58 14.31 1.91 7.54
CA ILE A 58 13.96 0.83 6.61
C ILE A 58 14.66 -0.48 7.00
N ARG A 59 15.96 -0.45 7.29
CA ARG A 59 16.71 -1.66 7.66
C ARG A 59 16.18 -2.28 8.94
N ARG A 60 15.94 -1.47 9.97
CA ARG A 60 15.41 -1.91 11.27
C ARG A 60 14.00 -2.48 11.17
N ILE A 61 13.13 -1.82 10.42
CA ILE A 61 11.76 -2.29 10.15
C ILE A 61 11.80 -3.64 9.43
N ASN A 62 12.60 -3.78 8.38
CA ASN A 62 12.70 -5.03 7.63
C ASN A 62 13.24 -6.18 8.51
N ARG A 63 14.28 -5.92 9.30
CA ARG A 63 14.81 -6.89 10.27
C ARG A 63 13.75 -7.33 11.28
N THR A 64 13.01 -6.36 11.83
CA THR A 64 11.94 -6.61 12.79
C THR A 64 10.81 -7.42 12.17
N ASN A 65 10.38 -7.08 10.96
CA ASN A 65 9.32 -7.81 10.24
C ASN A 65 9.72 -9.26 9.94
N ALA A 66 10.99 -9.51 9.64
CA ALA A 66 11.49 -10.86 9.37
C ALA A 66 11.65 -11.70 10.65
N ALA A 67 11.79 -11.06 11.82
CA ALA A 67 11.99 -11.74 13.10
C ALA A 67 10.70 -11.90 13.93
N ALA A 68 9.72 -11.01 13.75
CA ALA A 68 8.48 -11.03 14.51
C ALA A 68 7.58 -12.22 14.11
N ASP A 69 7.35 -13.14 15.05
CA ASP A 69 6.51 -14.32 14.87
C ASP A 69 5.02 -14.01 15.13
N LEU A 70 4.15 -14.34 14.18
CA LEU A 70 2.69 -14.21 14.23
C LEU A 70 2.00 -15.59 14.36
N GLY A 71 2.74 -16.63 14.77
CA GLY A 71 2.24 -17.98 15.01
C GLY A 71 1.87 -18.68 13.70
N GLU A 72 0.59 -19.02 13.53
CA GLU A 72 0.10 -19.74 12.34
C GLU A 72 0.33 -18.99 11.01
N HIS A 73 0.56 -17.67 11.07
CA HIS A 73 0.81 -16.83 9.89
C HIS A 73 2.30 -16.68 9.56
N GLY A 74 3.19 -17.37 10.29
CA GLY A 74 4.64 -17.24 10.13
C GLY A 74 5.15 -15.90 10.65
N THR A 75 6.15 -15.34 9.98
CA THR A 75 6.69 -14.03 10.33
C THR A 75 5.72 -12.90 9.94
N LEU A 76 5.95 -11.68 10.44
CA LEU A 76 5.20 -10.51 10.00
C LEU A 76 5.38 -10.27 8.49
N THR A 77 6.56 -10.59 7.95
CA THR A 77 6.81 -10.56 6.50
C THR A 77 5.91 -11.56 5.75
N ASP A 78 5.75 -12.78 6.25
CA ASP A 78 4.87 -13.80 5.66
C ASP A 78 3.40 -13.35 5.70
N ALA A 79 2.96 -12.77 6.82
CA ALA A 79 1.62 -12.23 6.97
C ALA A 79 1.33 -11.08 6.00
N LEU A 80 2.30 -10.17 5.79
CA LEU A 80 2.19 -9.09 4.81
C LEU A 80 2.05 -9.64 3.38
N ALA A 81 2.89 -10.61 3.01
CA ALA A 81 2.81 -11.26 1.70
C ALA A 81 1.46 -11.96 1.49
N ARG A 82 0.96 -12.67 2.50
CA ARG A 82 -0.35 -13.32 2.46
C ARG A 82 -1.47 -12.31 2.28
N ARG A 83 -1.45 -11.20 3.02
CA ARG A 83 -2.44 -10.12 2.88
C ARG A 83 -2.46 -9.56 1.45
N ASP A 84 -1.28 -9.29 0.89
CA ASP A 84 -1.17 -8.68 -0.43
C ASP A 84 -1.74 -9.62 -1.52
N VAL A 85 -1.46 -10.93 -1.43
CA VAL A 85 -2.08 -11.93 -2.31
C VAL A 85 -3.59 -12.07 -2.07
N LEU A 86 -4.06 -12.04 -0.83
CA LEU A 86 -5.49 -12.08 -0.51
C LEU A 86 -6.23 -10.89 -1.14
N ARG A 87 -5.66 -9.69 -1.08
CA ARG A 87 -6.23 -8.48 -1.72
C ARG A 87 -6.31 -8.62 -3.24
N LEU A 88 -5.28 -9.17 -3.87
CA LEU A 88 -5.29 -9.44 -5.31
C LEU A 88 -6.36 -10.49 -5.68
N ARG A 89 -6.47 -11.58 -4.91
CA ARG A 89 -7.52 -12.60 -5.10
C ARG A 89 -8.91 -12.00 -4.96
N HIS A 90 -9.15 -11.22 -3.91
CA HIS A 90 -10.43 -10.55 -3.69
C HIS A 90 -10.78 -9.63 -4.86
N SER A 91 -9.83 -8.82 -5.33
CA SER A 91 -10.02 -7.95 -6.48
C SER A 91 -10.36 -8.72 -7.75
N LEU A 92 -9.65 -9.82 -8.04
CA LEU A 92 -9.91 -10.68 -9.19
C LEU A 92 -11.30 -11.31 -9.14
N VAL A 93 -11.68 -11.91 -8.00
CA VAL A 93 -12.97 -12.58 -7.82
C VAL A 93 -14.13 -11.56 -7.91
N THR A 94 -13.95 -10.38 -7.32
CA THR A 94 -14.95 -9.30 -7.41
C THR A 94 -15.13 -8.84 -8.86
N ALA A 95 -14.04 -8.57 -9.58
CA ALA A 95 -14.10 -8.18 -10.98
C ALA A 95 -14.74 -9.27 -11.86
N ALA A 96 -14.43 -10.54 -11.60
CA ALA A 96 -15.06 -11.66 -12.28
C ALA A 96 -16.57 -11.72 -12.01
N ALA A 97 -17.00 -11.51 -10.76
CA ALA A 97 -18.42 -11.47 -10.40
C ALA A 97 -19.15 -10.29 -11.04
N ASP A 98 -18.51 -9.12 -11.10
CA ASP A 98 -19.06 -7.91 -11.73
C ASP A 98 -19.26 -8.11 -13.24
N ALA A 99 -18.24 -8.64 -13.92
CA ALA A 99 -18.28 -8.96 -15.35
C ALA A 99 -19.32 -10.05 -15.66
N ALA A 100 -19.35 -11.11 -14.85
CA ALA A 100 -20.31 -12.21 -14.97
C ALA A 100 -21.77 -11.76 -14.73
N ALA A 101 -21.97 -10.68 -13.97
CA ALA A 101 -23.28 -10.07 -13.72
C ALA A 101 -23.67 -9.00 -14.75
N GLY A 102 -22.78 -8.66 -15.69
CA GLY A 102 -23.03 -7.61 -16.68
C GLY A 102 -22.91 -6.18 -16.15
N THR A 103 -22.22 -6.00 -15.03
CA THR A 103 -22.07 -4.68 -14.40
C THR A 103 -21.20 -3.77 -15.27
N GLY A 104 -21.72 -2.61 -15.66
CA GLY A 104 -20.97 -1.62 -16.46
C GLY A 104 -21.16 -1.72 -17.98
N GLU A 105 -21.81 -2.77 -18.49
CA GLU A 105 -22.21 -2.86 -19.90
C GLU A 105 -23.59 -2.21 -20.11
N ARG A 106 -23.62 -1.11 -20.89
CA ARG A 106 -24.90 -0.55 -21.38
C ARG A 106 -25.53 -1.56 -22.34
N GLY A 107 -26.63 -2.19 -21.93
CA GLY A 107 -27.38 -3.13 -22.77
C GLY A 107 -27.35 -4.59 -22.33
N TYR A 108 -26.94 -4.91 -21.09
CA TYR A 108 -27.05 -6.27 -20.55
C TYR A 108 -28.50 -6.78 -20.42
N GLY A 109 -29.49 -5.90 -20.64
CA GLY A 109 -30.87 -6.25 -20.91
C GLY A 109 -31.15 -6.25 -22.41
N ARG A 110 -31.71 -7.34 -22.92
CA ARG A 110 -32.10 -7.48 -24.33
C ARG A 110 -33.04 -6.33 -24.73
N GLN A 111 -32.60 -5.47 -25.65
CA GLN A 111 -33.38 -4.31 -26.08
C GLN A 111 -34.34 -4.69 -27.21
N LEU A 112 -33.92 -5.61 -28.08
CA LEU A 112 -34.70 -6.13 -29.21
C LEU A 112 -34.82 -7.65 -29.19
N ARG A 113 -35.96 -8.18 -29.64
CA ARG A 113 -36.20 -9.64 -29.71
C ARG A 113 -35.33 -10.39 -30.72
N SER A 114 -34.50 -9.69 -31.50
CA SER A 114 -33.55 -10.24 -32.46
C SER A 114 -32.10 -10.30 -31.94
N GLU A 115 -31.77 -9.66 -30.82
CA GLU A 115 -30.41 -9.65 -30.26
C GLU A 115 -30.02 -11.01 -29.67
N LEU A 116 -28.78 -11.44 -29.83
CA LEU A 116 -28.26 -12.65 -29.19
C LEU A 116 -28.13 -12.42 -27.68
N VAL A 117 -28.50 -13.42 -26.88
CA VAL A 117 -28.44 -13.35 -25.42
C VAL A 117 -27.00 -13.57 -24.97
N MET A 118 -26.48 -12.63 -24.18
CA MET A 118 -25.23 -12.83 -23.45
C MET A 118 -25.48 -13.76 -22.27
N LEU A 119 -24.70 -14.84 -22.20
CA LEU A 119 -24.75 -15.80 -21.10
C LEU A 119 -23.53 -15.63 -20.23
N SER A 120 -23.73 -15.71 -18.91
CA SER A 120 -22.62 -15.68 -17.97
C SER A 120 -21.82 -16.98 -18.05
N ALA A 121 -20.50 -16.86 -18.16
CA ALA A 121 -19.60 -18.01 -18.12
C ALA A 121 -19.28 -18.49 -16.69
N LEU A 122 -19.67 -17.72 -15.67
CA LEU A 122 -19.29 -17.96 -14.28
C LEU A 122 -20.50 -17.85 -13.32
N PRO A 123 -20.54 -18.66 -12.26
CA PRO A 123 -21.61 -18.61 -11.26
C PRO A 123 -21.46 -17.37 -10.37
N VAL A 124 -22.20 -16.30 -10.68
CA VAL A 124 -22.11 -15.01 -9.96
C VAL A 124 -22.30 -15.17 -8.44
N ALA A 125 -23.30 -15.93 -8.00
CA ALA A 125 -23.59 -16.09 -6.58
C ALA A 125 -22.43 -16.75 -5.81
N GLU A 126 -21.79 -17.75 -6.39
CA GLU A 126 -20.63 -18.42 -5.79
C GLU A 126 -19.43 -17.47 -5.71
N LEU A 127 -19.16 -16.71 -6.78
CA LEU A 127 -18.08 -15.72 -6.78
C LEU A 127 -18.29 -14.63 -5.73
N ARG A 128 -19.53 -14.18 -5.51
CA ARG A 128 -19.84 -13.22 -4.44
C ARG A 128 -19.57 -13.83 -3.06
N GLY A 129 -19.98 -15.07 -2.83
CA GLY A 129 -19.66 -15.78 -1.58
C GLY A 129 -18.15 -15.93 -1.35
N GLN A 130 -17.38 -16.21 -2.41
CA GLN A 130 -15.91 -16.26 -2.33
C GLN A 130 -15.31 -14.88 -2.02
N ALA A 131 -15.82 -13.81 -2.65
CA ALA A 131 -15.37 -12.44 -2.35
C ALA A 131 -15.63 -12.08 -0.88
N ASP A 132 -16.81 -12.40 -0.34
CA ASP A 132 -17.14 -12.13 1.07
C ASP A 132 -16.22 -12.89 2.04
N ALA A 133 -15.90 -14.14 1.73
CA ALA A 133 -14.96 -14.95 2.51
C ALA A 133 -13.54 -14.35 2.47
N LEU A 134 -13.05 -13.99 1.27
CA LEU A 134 -11.74 -13.35 1.11
C LEU A 134 -11.68 -12.00 1.85
N ALA A 135 -12.75 -11.20 1.79
CA ALA A 135 -12.84 -9.93 2.50
C ALA A 135 -12.76 -10.12 4.02
N ARG A 136 -13.36 -11.20 4.54
CA ARG A 136 -13.24 -11.57 5.95
C ARG A 136 -11.80 -11.96 6.31
N GLU A 137 -11.16 -12.82 5.54
CA GLU A 137 -9.77 -13.22 5.77
C GLU A 137 -8.81 -12.02 5.75
N ILE A 138 -9.00 -11.07 4.82
CA ILE A 138 -8.22 -9.83 4.76
C ILE A 138 -8.36 -9.02 6.06
N ARG A 139 -9.58 -8.86 6.59
CA ARG A 139 -9.81 -8.14 7.85
C ARG A 139 -9.13 -8.83 9.02
N GLU A 140 -9.22 -10.16 9.11
CA GLU A 140 -8.61 -10.93 10.19
C GLU A 140 -7.08 -10.82 10.19
N ILE A 141 -6.44 -10.92 9.02
CA ILE A 141 -4.98 -10.76 8.92
C ILE A 141 -4.53 -9.31 9.14
N ASP A 142 -5.30 -8.33 8.67
CA ASP A 142 -5.01 -6.90 8.90
C ASP A 142 -5.04 -6.56 10.39
N VAL A 143 -6.03 -7.08 11.15
CA VAL A 143 -6.09 -6.89 12.61
C VAL A 143 -4.88 -7.49 13.30
N ARG A 144 -4.44 -8.70 12.90
CA ARG A 144 -3.25 -9.35 13.46
C ARG A 144 -1.98 -8.55 13.17
N ILE A 145 -1.80 -8.09 11.94
CA ILE A 145 -0.67 -7.24 11.52
C ILE A 145 -0.65 -5.94 12.34
N GLN A 146 -1.79 -5.25 12.47
CA GLN A 146 -1.85 -4.01 13.24
C GLN A 146 -1.55 -4.20 14.72
N ARG A 147 -2.05 -5.29 15.32
CA ARG A 147 -1.70 -5.66 16.69
C ARG A 147 -0.19 -5.86 16.83
N ALA A 148 0.42 -6.66 15.95
CA ALA A 148 1.86 -6.92 15.98
C ALA A 148 2.67 -5.62 15.86
N ASN A 149 2.27 -4.68 14.99
CA ASN A 149 2.92 -3.38 14.86
C ASN A 149 2.97 -2.60 16.19
N TRP A 150 1.93 -2.70 17.03
CA TRP A 150 1.86 -1.99 18.31
C TRP A 150 2.50 -2.76 19.48
N GLU A 151 2.61 -4.08 19.38
CA GLU A 151 3.18 -4.92 20.45
C GLU A 151 4.69 -5.10 20.30
N VAL A 152 5.18 -5.24 19.07
CA VAL A 152 6.59 -5.54 18.77
C VAL A 152 7.47 -4.29 18.89
N ASP A 153 8.55 -4.43 19.65
CA ASP A 153 9.62 -3.42 19.72
C ASP A 153 10.52 -3.49 18.48
N LEU A 154 10.88 -2.32 17.95
CA LEU A 154 11.77 -2.21 16.81
C LEU A 154 13.18 -2.70 17.18
N LEU A 155 13.72 -3.61 16.37
CA LEU A 155 15.10 -4.08 16.50
C LEU A 155 16.10 -3.04 16.01
N ASP A 156 17.31 -3.05 16.57
CA ASP A 156 18.44 -2.27 16.07
C ASP A 156 19.08 -2.88 14.82
#